data_AF-A0A933N788-F1
#
_entry.id   AF-A0A933N788-F1
#
_cell.length_a   1.000
_cell.length_b   1.000
_cell.length_c   1.000
_cell.angle_alpha   90.00
_cell.angle_beta   90.00
_cell.angle_gamma   90.00
#
_symmetry.space_group_name_H-M   'P 1'
#
loop_
_entity.id
_entity.type
_entity.pdbx_description
1 polymer ?
#
loop_
_entity_poly.entity_id
_entity_poly.type
_entity_poly.pdbx_seq_one_letter_code
_entity_poly.pdbx_strand_id
1 'polypeptide(L)'
;MSRKSKPRKRKHEFAFGGLISCGHCDGSITASQAKGQYVYYHCAAKCDAVEYIREEELSKQLGAPLKRIQRSEQIVEWTREALLESHAEQTAEHTAVVDRLTLRKKKLAQ
;
A
#
# COMPACT_ATOMS: atom_id res chain seq x y z
N MET A 1 32.80 10.70 -34.05
CA MET A 1 31.40 10.22 -34.16
C MET A 1 30.87 9.94 -32.76
N SER A 2 30.01 10.83 -32.23
CA SER A 2 29.48 10.69 -30.85
C SER A 2 28.46 9.54 -30.80
N ARG A 3 28.67 8.57 -29.91
CA ARG A 3 27.73 7.45 -29.68
C ARG A 3 26.43 8.03 -29.11
N LYS A 4 25.34 8.02 -29.88
CA LYS A 4 24.00 8.33 -29.37
C LYS A 4 23.68 7.39 -28.19
N SER A 5 23.60 7.95 -26.99
CA SER A 5 23.22 7.19 -25.80
C SER A 5 21.78 6.71 -25.95
N LYS A 6 21.52 5.45 -25.59
CA LYS A 6 20.16 4.89 -25.63
C LYS A 6 19.30 5.65 -24.61
N PRO A 7 18.17 6.25 -25.02
CA PRO A 7 17.30 6.96 -24.07
C PRO A 7 16.90 6.01 -22.95
N ARG A 8 17.11 6.44 -21.70
CA ARG A 8 16.70 5.68 -20.52
C ARG A 8 15.18 5.52 -20.57
N LYS A 9 14.70 4.28 -20.48
CA LYS A 9 13.26 4.00 -20.31
C LYS A 9 12.81 4.67 -19.01
N ARG A 10 11.98 5.70 -19.12
CA ARG A 10 11.28 6.24 -17.95
C ARG A 10 10.25 5.21 -17.52
N LYS A 11 10.38 4.70 -16.29
CA LYS A 11 9.29 3.98 -15.64
C LYS A 11 8.33 5.02 -15.14
N HIS A 12 7.13 5.05 -15.71
CA HIS A 12 6.02 5.80 -15.15
C HIS A 12 5.35 4.89 -14.13
N GLU A 13 5.27 5.34 -12.88
CA GLU A 13 4.45 4.69 -11.85
C GLU A 13 3.03 5.27 -11.97
N PHE A 14 2.08 4.39 -12.28
CA PHE A 14 0.67 4.73 -12.39
C PHE A 14 -0.07 4.17 -11.18
N ALA A 15 -1.05 4.90 -10.65
CA ALA A 15 -1.71 4.57 -9.39
C ALA A 15 -2.29 3.15 -9.34
N PHE A 16 -2.84 2.68 -10.48
CA PHE A 16 -3.48 1.37 -10.58
C PHE A 16 -2.71 0.37 -11.44
N GLY A 17 -1.44 0.64 -11.75
CA GLY A 17 -0.60 -0.23 -12.56
C GLY A 17 -0.48 -1.63 -11.95
N GLY A 18 -0.91 -2.66 -12.68
CA GLY A 18 -0.84 -4.05 -12.25
C GLY A 18 -1.90 -4.48 -11.22
N LEU A 19 -2.81 -3.59 -10.83
CA LEU A 19 -3.91 -3.90 -9.91
C LEU A 19 -5.22 -4.26 -10.63
N ILE A 20 -5.31 -3.98 -11.92
CA ILE A 20 -6.56 -4.07 -12.69
C ILE A 20 -6.35 -4.98 -13.91
N SER A 21 -7.27 -5.92 -14.09
CA SER A 21 -7.39 -6.77 -15.28
C SER A 21 -8.62 -6.41 -16.11
N CYS A 22 -8.54 -6.68 -17.40
CA CYS A 22 -9.63 -6.54 -18.35
C CYS A 22 -10.65 -7.66 -18.15
N GLY A 23 -11.90 -7.34 -17.82
CA GLY A 23 -12.96 -8.34 -17.65
C GLY A 23 -13.43 -9.05 -18.94
N HIS A 24 -12.88 -8.68 -20.11
CA HIS A 24 -13.23 -9.30 -21.39
C HIS A 24 -12.17 -10.28 -21.90
N CYS A 25 -10.88 -10.01 -21.67
CA CYS A 25 -9.79 -10.82 -22.23
C CYS A 25 -8.76 -11.26 -21.18
N ASP A 26 -9.02 -10.99 -19.89
CA ASP A 26 -8.13 -11.24 -18.75
C ASP A 26 -6.73 -10.60 -18.83
N GLY A 27 -6.51 -9.76 -19.84
CA GLY A 27 -5.27 -9.02 -20.03
C GLY A 27 -5.10 -7.91 -18.98
N SER A 28 -3.88 -7.43 -18.78
CA SER A 28 -3.62 -6.30 -17.89
C SER A 28 -4.21 -5.00 -18.44
N ILE A 29 -4.80 -4.18 -17.57
CA ILE A 29 -5.06 -2.77 -17.88
C ILE A 29 -3.77 -1.98 -17.62
N THR A 30 -3.35 -1.23 -18.63
CA THR A 30 -2.15 -0.38 -18.60
C THR A 30 -2.55 1.08 -18.76
N ALA A 31 -1.72 2.00 -18.27
CA ALA A 31 -1.96 3.42 -18.42
C ALA A 31 -1.00 4.11 -19.41
N SER A 32 -1.47 5.21 -19.98
CA SER A 32 -0.70 6.11 -20.83
C SER A 32 -0.94 7.54 -20.40
N GLN A 33 0.11 8.37 -20.49
CA GLN A 33 0.02 9.78 -20.15
C GLN A 33 -0.08 10.64 -21.41
N ALA A 34 -1.13 11.45 -21.52
CA ALA A 34 -1.33 12.43 -22.57
C ALA A 34 -1.04 13.85 -22.06
N LYS A 35 -0.37 14.66 -22.88
CA LYS A 35 -0.03 16.07 -22.60
C LYS A 35 0.65 16.30 -21.24
N GLY A 36 1.38 15.29 -20.73
CA GLY A 36 2.10 15.33 -19.45
C GLY A 36 1.24 15.44 -18.20
N GLN A 37 -0.10 15.39 -18.32
CA GLN A 37 -1.01 15.67 -17.20
C GLN A 37 -2.20 14.71 -17.10
N TYR A 38 -2.67 14.16 -18.23
CA TYR A 38 -3.84 13.30 -18.24
C TYR A 38 -3.41 11.83 -18.30
N VAL A 39 -3.85 11.01 -17.35
CA VAL A 39 -3.57 9.58 -17.34
C VAL A 39 -4.83 8.82 -17.78
N TYR A 40 -4.67 7.97 -18.78
CA TYR A 40 -5.73 7.13 -19.32
C TYR A 40 -5.34 5.66 -19.19
N TYR A 41 -6.26 4.87 -18.65
CA TYR A 41 -6.16 3.42 -18.53
C TYR A 41 -6.87 2.77 -19.71
N HIS A 42 -6.26 1.72 -20.26
CA HIS A 42 -6.79 0.95 -21.37
C HIS A 42 -6.32 -0.50 -21.31
N CYS A 43 -7.03 -1.39 -22.00
CA CYS A 43 -6.59 -2.77 -22.15
C CYS A 43 -5.28 -2.83 -22.94
N ALA A 44 -4.29 -3.58 -22.45
CA ALA A 44 -3.04 -3.80 -23.17
C ALA A 44 -3.25 -4.56 -24.50
N ALA A 45 -4.26 -5.45 -24.53
CA ALA A 45 -4.65 -6.20 -25.72
C ALA A 45 -5.54 -5.40 -26.70
N LYS A 46 -5.88 -4.15 -26.39
CA LYS A 46 -6.72 -3.25 -27.21
C LYS A 46 -8.06 -3.89 -27.62
N CYS A 47 -8.82 -4.36 -26.63
CA CYS A 47 -10.18 -4.85 -26.86
C CYS A 47 -11.11 -3.68 -27.20
N ASP A 48 -11.89 -3.80 -28.27
CA ASP A 48 -12.90 -2.80 -28.64
C ASP A 48 -14.03 -2.68 -27.60
N ALA A 49 -14.22 -3.73 -26.79
CA ALA A 49 -15.20 -3.76 -25.71
C ALA A 49 -14.83 -2.90 -24.49
N VAL A 50 -13.58 -2.40 -24.39
CA VAL A 50 -13.11 -1.62 -23.25
C VAL A 50 -12.60 -0.26 -23.71
N GLU A 51 -13.36 0.78 -23.39
CA GLU A 51 -12.98 2.16 -23.67
C GLU A 51 -11.83 2.65 -22.79
N TYR A 52 -11.18 3.72 -23.23
CA TYR A 52 -10.14 4.39 -22.46
C TYR A 52 -10.78 5.18 -21.31
N ILE A 53 -10.36 4.88 -20.08
CA ILE A 53 -10.92 5.51 -18.88
C ILE A 53 -9.88 6.44 -18.27
N ARG A 54 -10.28 7.66 -17.91
CA ARG A 54 -9.41 8.60 -17.18
C ARG A 54 -9.17 8.15 -15.74
N GLU A 55 -8.00 8.42 -15.19
CA GLU A 55 -7.63 8.03 -13.83
C GLU A 55 -8.63 8.54 -12.77
N GLU A 56 -9.16 9.75 -12.92
CA GLU A 56 -10.10 10.32 -11.95
C GLU A 56 -11.44 9.58 -11.96
N GLU A 57 -11.89 9.14 -13.13
CA GLU A 57 -13.14 8.38 -13.27
C GLU A 57 -12.96 6.95 -12.76
N LEU A 58 -11.84 6.32 -13.10
CA LEU A 58 -11.50 4.99 -12.59
C LEU A 58 -11.40 4.99 -11.05
N SER A 59 -10.80 6.03 -10.47
CA SER A 59 -10.70 6.21 -9.01
C SER A 59 -12.07 6.30 -8.36
N LYS A 60 -13.04 6.99 -8.98
CA LYS A 60 -14.42 7.07 -8.47
C LYS A 60 -15.12 5.71 -8.50
N GLN A 61 -15.00 5.00 -9.62
CA GLN A 61 -15.62 3.69 -9.79
C GLN A 61 -15.06 2.66 -8.81
N LEU A 62 -13.74 2.69 -8.55
CA LEU A 62 -13.09 1.83 -7.56
C LEU A 62 -13.37 2.28 -6.12
N GLY A 63 -13.53 3.57 -5.87
CA GLY A 63 -13.80 4.09 -4.53
C GLY A 63 -15.13 3.63 -3.94
N ALA A 64 -16.18 3.54 -4.76
CA ALA A 64 -17.51 3.10 -4.30
C ALA A 64 -17.53 1.68 -3.67
N PRO A 65 -16.98 0.62 -4.30
CA PRO A 65 -16.89 -0.69 -3.67
C PRO A 65 -15.94 -0.72 -2.48
N LEU A 66 -14.81 -0.01 -2.54
CA LEU A 66 -13.85 0.03 -1.43
C LEU A 66 -14.44 0.64 -0.16
N LYS A 67 -15.35 1.62 -0.27
CA LYS A 67 -16.08 2.17 0.89
C LYS A 67 -16.91 1.13 1.63
N ARG A 68 -17.39 0.08 0.95
CA ARG A 68 -18.13 -1.02 1.61
C ARG A 68 -17.22 -1.97 2.36
N ILE A 69 -15.94 -2.02 1.99
CA ILE A 69 -14.90 -2.82 2.68
C ILE A 69 -14.33 -2.05 3.88
N GLN A 70 -14.68 -0.76 4.03
CA GLN A 70 -14.16 0.10 5.08
C GLN A 70 -14.49 -0.49 6.46
N ARG A 71 -13.43 -0.58 7.29
CA ARG A 71 -13.37 -1.33 8.56
C ARG A 71 -14.61 -1.14 9.42
N SER A 72 -15.14 -2.23 9.95
CA SER A 72 -16.02 -2.15 11.10
C SER A 72 -15.26 -1.48 12.24
N GLU A 73 -15.87 -0.48 12.87
CA GLU A 73 -15.30 0.20 14.05
C GLU A 73 -14.90 -0.81 15.14
N GLN A 74 -15.64 -1.92 15.21
CA GLN A 74 -15.35 -3.06 16.07
C GLN A 74 -13.94 -3.66 15.86
N ILE A 75 -13.46 -3.82 14.62
CA ILE A 75 -12.11 -4.36 14.38
C ILE A 75 -11.06 -3.33 14.80
N VAL A 76 -11.33 -2.04 14.62
CA VAL A 76 -10.43 -0.97 15.02
C VAL A 76 -10.27 -0.96 16.54
N GLU A 77 -11.38 -1.00 17.28
CA GLU A 77 -11.31 -0.99 18.74
C GLU A 77 -10.70 -2.28 19.28
N TRP A 78 -11.07 -3.44 18.73
CA TRP A 78 -10.42 -4.71 19.10
C TRP A 78 -8.90 -4.67 18.87
N THR A 79 -8.45 -4.14 17.73
CA THR A 79 -7.00 -3.99 17.45
C THR A 79 -6.34 -3.04 18.44
N ARG A 80 -7.03 -1.95 18.80
CA ARG A 80 -6.53 -0.95 19.76
C ARG A 80 -6.37 -1.56 21.15
N GLU A 81 -7.39 -2.26 21.64
CA GLU A 81 -7.36 -2.94 22.95
C GLU A 81 -6.24 -3.98 23.00
N ALA A 82 -6.16 -4.86 22.01
CA ALA A 82 -5.10 -5.87 21.93
C ALA A 82 -3.70 -5.26 21.92
N LEU A 83 -3.52 -4.13 21.24
CA LEU A 83 -2.24 -3.42 21.20
C LEU A 83 -1.87 -2.83 22.57
N LEU A 84 -2.85 -2.27 23.29
CA LEU A 84 -2.65 -1.69 24.63
C LEU A 84 -2.33 -2.77 25.66
N GLU A 85 -3.03 -3.90 25.62
CA GLU A 85 -2.79 -5.05 26.50
C GLU A 85 -1.38 -5.62 26.29
N SER A 86 -1.00 -5.87 25.04
CA SER A 86 0.34 -6.35 24.70
C SER A 86 1.44 -5.40 25.17
N HIS A 87 1.24 -4.08 25.03
CA HIS A 87 2.21 -3.09 25.48
C HIS A 87 2.33 -3.04 27.02
N ALA A 88 1.22 -3.20 27.74
CA ALA A 88 1.23 -3.24 29.20
C ALA A 88 2.00 -4.45 29.74
N GLU A 89 1.77 -5.62 29.15
CA GLU A 89 2.47 -6.86 29.50
C GLU A 89 3.98 -6.74 29.24
N GLN A 90 4.38 -6.29 28.05
CA GLN A 90 5.78 -6.06 27.70
C GLN A 90 6.47 -5.06 28.63
N THR A 91 5.78 -3.99 29.02
CA THR A 91 6.33 -2.97 29.92
C THR A 91 6.55 -3.54 31.31
N ALA A 92 5.62 -4.34 31.84
CA ALA A 92 5.72 -4.96 33.15
C ALA A 92 6.85 -6.00 33.22
N GLU A 93 6.99 -6.82 32.17
CA GLU A 93 8.11 -7.76 32.07
C GLU A 93 9.45 -7.03 32.00
N HIS A 94 9.53 -5.99 31.16
CA HIS A 94 10.75 -5.21 30.99
C HIS A 94 11.18 -4.51 32.30
N THR A 95 10.25 -3.88 33.02
CA THR A 95 10.57 -3.26 34.32
C THR A 95 11.02 -4.28 35.36
N ALA A 96 10.35 -5.43 35.46
CA ALA A 96 10.74 -6.50 36.37
C ALA A 96 12.16 -7.03 36.08
N VAL A 97 12.54 -7.14 34.81
CA VAL A 97 13.90 -7.53 34.41
C VAL A 97 14.92 -6.47 34.81
N VAL A 98 14.63 -5.19 34.54
CA VAL A 98 15.51 -4.07 34.91
C VAL A 98 15.70 -4.01 36.43
N ASP A 99 14.64 -4.13 37.21
CA ASP A 99 14.69 -4.12 38.67
C ASP A 99 15.53 -5.27 39.23
N ARG A 100 15.35 -6.49 38.69
CA ARG A 100 16.17 -7.65 39.06
C ARG A 100 17.65 -7.43 38.78
N LEU A 101 17.98 -6.83 37.63
CA LEU A 101 19.37 -6.53 37.25
C LEU A 101 19.98 -5.43 38.13
N THR A 102 19.22 -4.38 38.45
CA THR A 102 19.70 -3.30 39.32
C THR A 102 19.93 -3.78 40.75
N LEU A 103 19.07 -4.65 41.29
CA LEU A 103 19.26 -5.27 42.60
C LEU A 103 20.53 -6.12 42.64
N ARG A 104 20.76 -6.97 41.63
CA ARG A 104 21.99 -7.77 41.52
C ARG A 104 23.24 -6.89 41.44
N LYS A 105 23.20 -5.83 40.65
CA LYS A 105 24.30 -4.87 40.54
C LYS A 105 24.63 -4.22 41.89
N LYS A 106 23.62 -3.83 42.67
CA LYS A 106 23.80 -3.27 44.02
C LYS A 106 24.44 -4.27 44.99
N LYS A 107 24.05 -5.55 44.93
CA LYS A 107 24.63 -6.61 45.77
C LYS A 107 26.10 -6.91 45.45
N LEU A 108 26.50 -6.79 44.19
CA LEU A 108 27.89 -7.04 43.74
C LEU A 108 28.84 -5.85 44.01
N ALA A 109 28.29 -4.69 44.39
CA ALA A 109 29.04 -3.48 44.70
C ALA A 109 29.30 -3.28 46.21
N GLN A 110 28.88 -4.23 47.05
CA GLN A 110 29.19 -4.34 48.48
C GLN A 110 30.23 -5.43 48.68
#